data_AF-A0A455UMG1-F1
#
_entry.id   AF-A0A455UMG1-F1
#
_cell.length_a   1.000
_cell.length_b   1.000
_cell.length_c   1.000
_cell.angle_alpha   90.00
_cell.angle_beta   90.00
_cell.angle_gamma   90.00
#
_symmetry.space_group_name_H-M   'P 1'
#
loop_
_entity.id
_entity.type
_entity.pdbx_description
1 polymer ?
#
loop_
_entity_poly.entity_id
_entity_poly.type
_entity_poly.pdbx_seq_one_letter_code
_entity_poly.pdbx_strand_id
1 'polypeptide(L)'
;MEGEGDFGQGGEGMMGGVPYGRPMAMNMQEDISDGLTLDSLTFRLGPFFMAFPPGMAAEVTLQGIWFSHGKRSWSRIRNASTRCFQRSEAPVPIAEIELARARHHLQRLYHALHLAGLEALSLSSLRLAHGLSTSSTLDGLRRRLVRSGFFHLAAVGGGVLNTEQARQFGGPAARAAGLADDLRSHDAGYRRLGFSPYARTEEESRPVGSKSWTKSNNP
;
A
#
# COMPACT_ATOMS: atom_id res chain seq x y z
N MET A 1 73.55 -1.16 -45.37
CA MET A 1 73.59 0.10 -44.59
C MET A 1 72.70 -0.11 -43.38
N GLU A 2 73.32 -0.54 -42.28
CA GLU A 2 72.78 -0.30 -40.94
C GLU A 2 72.84 1.21 -40.67
N GLY A 3 71.80 1.72 -40.02
CA GLY A 3 71.73 3.08 -39.51
C GLY A 3 71.22 3.02 -38.09
N GLU A 4 72.17 2.89 -37.16
CA GLU A 4 72.01 3.10 -35.72
C GLU A 4 71.36 4.47 -35.44
N GLY A 5 70.25 4.45 -34.72
CA GLY A 5 69.71 5.62 -34.03
C GLY A 5 70.35 5.76 -32.65
N ASP A 6 71.01 6.89 -32.45
CA ASP A 6 71.95 7.25 -31.37
C ASP A 6 71.32 7.48 -29.97
N PHE A 7 70.17 6.87 -29.69
CA PHE A 7 69.51 6.91 -28.39
C PHE A 7 68.89 5.55 -28.07
N GLY A 8 69.64 4.71 -27.36
CA GLY A 8 69.26 3.36 -26.96
C GLY A 8 67.89 3.28 -26.27
N GLN A 9 66.85 3.06 -27.07
CA GLN A 9 65.52 2.66 -26.65
C GLN A 9 65.17 1.39 -27.43
N GLY A 10 65.87 0.31 -27.08
CA GLY A 10 65.41 -1.04 -27.40
C GLY A 10 64.12 -1.32 -26.64
N GLY A 11 63.13 -1.89 -27.31
CA GLY A 11 61.93 -2.37 -26.64
C GLY A 11 60.71 -2.51 -27.53
N GLU A 12 60.78 -3.34 -28.57
CA GLU A 12 59.59 -4.12 -28.95
C GLU A 12 59.18 -4.94 -27.72
N GLY A 13 58.09 -4.58 -27.05
CA GLY A 13 57.58 -5.42 -25.98
C GLY A 13 56.81 -4.72 -24.87
N MET A 14 55.78 -3.91 -25.17
CA MET A 14 54.78 -3.55 -24.16
C MET A 14 53.44 -3.25 -24.81
N MET A 15 52.63 -4.28 -25.07
CA MET A 15 51.15 -4.24 -25.08
C MET A 15 50.59 -5.67 -25.16
N GLY A 16 51.23 -6.61 -24.44
CA GLY A 16 50.81 -8.01 -24.31
C GLY A 16 50.40 -8.32 -22.86
N GLY A 17 49.67 -7.40 -22.23
CA GLY A 17 49.09 -7.64 -20.90
C GLY A 17 47.74 -8.32 -21.06
N VAL A 18 47.60 -9.56 -20.57
CA VAL A 18 46.27 -10.12 -20.27
C VAL A 18 45.61 -9.14 -19.31
N PRO A 19 44.39 -8.61 -19.60
CA PRO A 19 43.76 -7.65 -18.71
C PRO A 19 43.57 -8.31 -17.34
N TYR A 20 44.40 -7.92 -16.36
CA TYR A 20 44.22 -8.30 -14.97
C TYR A 20 43.07 -7.47 -14.40
N GLY A 21 41.86 -7.92 -14.71
CA GLY A 21 40.64 -7.52 -14.07
C GLY A 21 39.71 -8.71 -14.07
N ARG A 22 39.08 -9.03 -12.94
CA ARG A 22 37.92 -9.92 -12.98
C ARG A 22 36.90 -9.27 -13.92
N PRO A 23 36.29 -10.01 -14.87
CA PRO A 23 35.20 -9.45 -15.67
C PRO A 23 34.16 -8.89 -14.72
N MET A 24 33.81 -7.60 -14.88
CA MET A 24 32.69 -7.03 -14.13
C MET A 24 31.44 -7.83 -14.50
N ALA A 25 30.59 -8.12 -13.51
CA ALA A 25 29.28 -8.69 -13.78
C ALA A 25 28.49 -7.67 -14.63
N MET A 26 28.24 -8.00 -15.90
CA MET A 26 27.34 -7.23 -16.74
C MET A 26 25.91 -7.62 -16.40
N ASN A 27 25.12 -6.67 -15.90
CA ASN A 27 23.68 -6.85 -15.70
C ASN A 27 22.98 -6.71 -17.06
N MET A 28 22.19 -7.73 -17.46
CA MET A 28 21.54 -7.84 -18.79
C MET A 28 20.16 -7.16 -18.88
N GLN A 29 19.78 -6.34 -17.89
CA GLN A 29 18.49 -5.66 -17.91
C GLN A 29 18.68 -4.18 -18.25
N GLU A 30 18.08 -3.77 -19.38
CA GLU A 30 17.96 -2.36 -19.78
C GLU A 30 17.10 -1.61 -18.75
N ASP A 31 17.64 -0.53 -18.20
CA ASP A 31 16.99 0.28 -17.16
C ASP A 31 16.19 1.44 -17.80
N ILE A 32 15.00 1.69 -17.27
CA ILE A 32 13.98 2.61 -17.80
C ILE A 32 14.18 4.04 -17.26
N SER A 33 15.04 4.21 -16.26
CA SER A 33 15.09 5.41 -15.43
C SER A 33 16.24 6.36 -15.78
N ASP A 34 17.51 5.96 -15.56
CA ASP A 34 18.64 6.91 -15.59
C ASP A 34 19.97 6.31 -16.12
N GLY A 35 19.97 5.11 -16.70
CA GLY A 35 21.16 4.51 -17.34
C GLY A 35 22.26 4.00 -16.40
N LEU A 36 22.05 4.01 -15.08
CA LEU A 36 22.88 3.32 -14.09
C LEU A 36 22.18 2.03 -13.66
N THR A 37 22.68 0.87 -14.09
CA THR A 37 22.11 -0.44 -13.70
C THR A 37 22.32 -0.68 -12.21
N LEU A 38 21.28 -0.40 -11.40
CA LEU A 38 21.30 -0.69 -9.97
C LEU A 38 21.20 -2.20 -9.73
N ASP A 39 22.05 -2.71 -8.83
CA ASP A 39 21.95 -4.11 -8.40
C ASP A 39 20.58 -4.36 -7.75
N SER A 40 19.87 -5.36 -8.28
CA SER A 40 18.58 -5.77 -7.73
C SER A 40 18.77 -6.70 -6.53
N LEU A 41 18.06 -6.42 -5.44
CA LEU A 41 18.03 -7.25 -4.24
C LEU A 41 16.67 -7.92 -4.10
N THR A 42 16.62 -9.23 -4.32
CA THR A 42 15.42 -10.04 -4.14
C THR A 42 15.45 -10.76 -2.80
N PHE A 43 14.42 -10.57 -1.99
CA PHE A 43 14.27 -11.27 -0.71
C PHE A 43 12.81 -11.57 -0.39
N ARG A 44 12.59 -12.48 0.56
CA ARG A 44 11.25 -12.90 0.99
C ARG A 44 10.91 -12.34 2.36
N LEU A 45 9.82 -11.59 2.45
CA LEU A 45 9.21 -11.13 3.70
C LEU A 45 8.06 -12.07 4.10
N GLY A 46 8.01 -12.50 5.36
CA GLY A 46 6.99 -13.44 5.86
C GLY A 46 7.53 -14.88 6.01
N PRO A 47 6.72 -15.85 6.49
CA PRO A 47 5.29 -15.78 6.79
C PRO A 47 4.95 -15.22 8.19
N PHE A 48 5.96 -14.88 8.98
CA PHE A 48 5.84 -14.37 10.35
C PHE A 48 6.17 -12.87 10.47
N PHE A 49 6.20 -12.16 9.35
CA PHE A 49 6.45 -10.73 9.37
C PHE A 49 5.26 -10.02 10.01
N MET A 50 5.49 -9.28 11.09
CA MET A 50 4.42 -8.76 11.96
C MET A 50 3.48 -7.77 11.24
N ALA A 51 3.93 -7.17 10.15
CA ALA A 51 3.13 -6.27 9.35
C ALA A 51 2.19 -6.97 8.35
N PHE A 52 2.43 -8.27 8.07
CA PHE A 52 1.62 -9.04 7.15
C PHE A 52 0.54 -9.85 7.87
N PRO A 53 -0.60 -10.11 7.22
CA PRO A 53 -1.55 -11.11 7.70
C PRO A 53 -0.84 -12.44 7.98
N PRO A 54 -1.25 -13.20 9.02
CA PRO A 54 -0.66 -14.49 9.31
C PRO A 54 -0.64 -15.39 8.06
N GLY A 55 0.53 -15.93 7.75
CA GLY A 55 0.70 -16.85 6.61
C GLY A 55 0.91 -16.16 5.27
N MET A 56 0.83 -14.83 5.20
CA MET A 56 1.23 -14.11 4.00
C MET A 56 2.75 -13.98 3.94
N ALA A 57 3.31 -14.32 2.78
CA ALA A 57 4.67 -13.99 2.41
C ALA A 57 4.70 -13.27 1.05
N ALA A 58 5.58 -12.28 0.94
CA ALA A 58 5.83 -11.56 -0.30
C ALA A 58 7.31 -11.71 -0.67
N GLU A 59 7.56 -12.16 -1.88
CA GLU A 59 8.86 -11.96 -2.52
C GLU A 59 8.94 -10.51 -2.96
N VAL A 60 10.02 -9.80 -2.68
CA VAL A 60 10.19 -8.37 -2.97
C VAL A 60 11.50 -8.19 -3.69
N THR A 61 11.48 -7.44 -4.79
CA THR A 61 12.68 -7.04 -5.52
C THR A 61 12.87 -5.54 -5.34
N LEU A 62 13.99 -5.15 -4.75
CA LEU A 62 14.40 -3.75 -4.62
C LEU A 62 15.45 -3.41 -5.65
N GLN A 63 15.30 -2.27 -6.30
CA GLN A 63 16.31 -1.65 -7.16
C GLN A 63 16.62 -0.27 -6.54
N GLY A 64 17.60 -0.21 -5.64
CA GLY A 64 17.85 0.96 -4.80
C GLY A 64 16.64 1.28 -3.90
N ILE A 65 16.03 2.46 -4.10
CA ILE A 65 14.82 2.91 -3.38
C ILE A 65 13.52 2.50 -4.10
N TRP A 66 13.61 1.94 -5.31
CA TRP A 66 12.45 1.57 -6.09
C TRP A 66 12.01 0.13 -5.79
N PHE A 67 10.71 -0.07 -5.71
CA PHE A 67 10.11 -1.37 -5.48
C PHE A 67 9.58 -1.92 -6.80
N SER A 68 10.15 -3.03 -7.28
CA SER A 68 9.60 -3.77 -8.42
C SER A 68 8.90 -5.04 -7.94
N HIS A 69 7.78 -5.35 -8.61
CA HIS A 69 6.68 -6.19 -8.13
C HIS A 69 7.07 -7.52 -7.46
N GLY A 70 6.27 -7.90 -6.46
CA GLY A 70 6.49 -9.08 -5.64
C GLY A 70 5.42 -10.16 -5.74
N LYS A 71 5.81 -11.41 -5.99
CA LYS A 71 4.89 -12.56 -5.95
C LYS A 71 4.41 -12.76 -4.51
N ARG A 72 3.08 -12.74 -4.33
CA ARG A 72 2.45 -13.04 -3.03
C ARG A 72 2.16 -14.52 -2.95
N SER A 73 2.61 -15.13 -1.85
CA SER A 73 2.25 -16.51 -1.50
C SER A 73 1.52 -16.49 -0.16
N TRP A 74 0.41 -17.20 -0.09
CA TRP A 74 -0.31 -17.45 1.15
C TRP A 74 -0.01 -18.87 1.58
N SER A 75 0.66 -19.06 2.72
CA SER A 75 0.62 -20.34 3.40
C SER A 75 -0.74 -20.49 4.07
N ARG A 76 -1.27 -21.72 4.11
CA ARG A 76 -2.55 -22.03 4.76
C ARG A 76 -2.41 -21.95 6.28
N ILE A 77 -2.17 -20.77 6.83
CA ILE A 77 -2.48 -20.51 8.22
C ILE A 77 -3.98 -20.27 8.26
N ARG A 78 -4.70 -21.09 9.04
CA ARG A 78 -6.15 -20.93 9.24
C ARG A 78 -6.39 -19.53 9.81
N ASN A 79 -6.82 -18.60 8.98
CA ASN A 79 -7.22 -17.27 9.41
C ASN A 79 -8.47 -17.43 10.28
N ALA A 80 -8.29 -17.28 11.59
CA ALA A 80 -9.39 -17.13 12.53
C ALA A 80 -9.93 -15.69 12.45
N SER A 81 -10.54 -15.31 11.34
CA SER A 81 -11.32 -14.07 11.18
C SER A 81 -11.79 -14.01 9.72
N THR A 82 -13.08 -14.17 9.40
CA THR A 82 -14.20 -13.31 9.81
C THR A 82 -15.48 -14.14 10.00
N ARG A 83 -15.79 -14.58 11.24
CA ARG A 83 -17.11 -15.18 11.52
C ARG A 83 -18.25 -14.16 11.45
N CYS A 84 -17.97 -12.87 11.65
CA CYS A 84 -19.00 -11.82 11.73
C CYS A 84 -19.86 -11.65 10.47
N PHE A 85 -19.43 -12.17 9.32
CA PHE A 85 -20.22 -12.15 8.08
C PHE A 85 -20.37 -13.55 7.48
N GLN A 86 -20.36 -14.58 8.31
CA GLN A 86 -20.87 -15.87 7.87
C GLN A 86 -22.37 -15.72 7.61
N ARG A 87 -22.83 -16.32 6.52
CA ARG A 87 -24.25 -16.36 6.19
C ARG A 87 -24.98 -17.03 7.37
N SER A 88 -25.75 -16.26 8.11
CA SER A 88 -26.61 -16.79 9.17
C SER A 88 -27.82 -17.44 8.50
N GLU A 89 -28.19 -18.63 8.96
CA GLU A 89 -29.42 -19.30 8.55
C GLU A 89 -30.65 -18.67 9.22
N ALA A 90 -30.45 -17.95 10.32
CA ALA A 90 -31.49 -17.22 11.05
C ALA A 90 -31.42 -15.70 10.78
N PRO A 91 -32.55 -14.98 10.84
CA PRO A 91 -32.56 -13.52 10.73
C PRO A 91 -31.76 -12.88 11.88
N VAL A 92 -30.78 -12.04 11.52
CA VAL A 92 -29.93 -11.31 12.49
C VAL A 92 -30.35 -9.84 12.51
N PRO A 93 -30.51 -9.21 13.68
CA PRO A 93 -30.81 -7.79 13.77
C PRO A 93 -29.73 -6.92 13.09
N ILE A 94 -30.16 -5.90 12.33
CA ILE A 94 -29.25 -4.97 11.63
C ILE A 94 -28.25 -4.33 12.61
N ALA A 95 -28.69 -3.99 13.82
CA ALA A 95 -27.82 -3.40 14.84
C ALA A 95 -26.66 -4.32 15.22
N GLU A 96 -26.87 -5.63 15.30
CA GLU A 96 -25.82 -6.59 15.61
C GLU A 96 -24.81 -6.71 14.46
N ILE A 97 -25.31 -6.75 13.21
CA ILE A 97 -24.48 -6.76 12.01
C ILE A 97 -23.61 -5.50 11.92
N GLU A 98 -24.20 -4.32 12.14
CA GLU A 98 -23.48 -3.05 12.04
C GLU A 98 -22.52 -2.82 13.23
N LEU A 99 -22.84 -3.33 14.43
CA LEU A 99 -21.85 -3.40 15.52
C LEU A 99 -20.67 -4.29 15.15
N ALA A 100 -20.92 -5.48 14.59
CA ALA A 100 -19.86 -6.37 14.15
C ALA A 100 -19.00 -5.73 13.04
N ARG A 101 -19.64 -5.03 12.09
CA ARG A 101 -18.96 -4.24 11.05
C ARG A 101 -18.09 -3.14 11.65
N ALA A 102 -18.61 -2.38 12.59
CA ALA A 102 -17.88 -1.29 13.23
C ALA A 102 -16.66 -1.81 14.02
N ARG A 103 -16.81 -2.92 14.77
CA ARG A 103 -15.68 -3.59 15.43
C ARG A 103 -14.61 -4.04 14.44
N HIS A 104 -15.03 -4.65 13.33
CA HIS A 104 -14.11 -5.04 12.26
C HIS A 104 -13.33 -3.84 11.71
N HIS A 105 -14.00 -2.72 11.42
CA HIS A 105 -13.32 -1.51 10.95
C HIS A 105 -12.34 -0.92 11.99
N LEU A 106 -12.67 -0.96 13.28
CA LEU A 106 -11.76 -0.53 14.34
C LEU A 106 -10.54 -1.45 14.48
N GLN A 107 -10.69 -2.76 14.29
CA GLN A 107 -9.57 -3.69 14.23
C GLN A 107 -8.68 -3.44 13.02
N ARG A 108 -9.28 -3.17 11.83
CA ARG A 108 -8.51 -2.78 10.64
C ARG A 108 -7.76 -1.47 10.84
N LEU A 109 -8.38 -0.50 11.53
CA LEU A 109 -7.74 0.76 11.90
C LEU A 109 -6.59 0.55 12.89
N TYR A 110 -6.74 -0.33 13.89
CA TYR A 110 -5.65 -0.73 14.79
C TYR A 110 -4.42 -1.18 13.99
N HIS A 111 -4.60 -2.10 13.04
CA HIS A 111 -3.50 -2.58 12.21
C HIS A 111 -2.85 -1.44 11.41
N ALA A 112 -3.64 -0.58 10.78
CA ALA A 112 -3.11 0.55 10.00
C ALA A 112 -2.31 1.54 10.88
N LEU A 113 -2.82 1.88 12.06
CA LEU A 113 -2.15 2.76 13.01
C LEU A 113 -0.87 2.15 13.58
N HIS A 114 -0.90 0.84 13.87
CA HIS A 114 0.28 0.12 14.35
C HIS A 114 1.39 0.11 13.29
N LEU A 115 1.05 -0.13 12.03
CA LEU A 115 1.98 -0.05 10.90
C LEU A 115 2.56 1.36 10.71
N ALA A 116 1.75 2.39 10.98
CA ALA A 116 2.18 3.79 10.94
C ALA A 116 2.98 4.23 12.18
N GLY A 117 3.28 3.33 13.12
CA GLY A 117 4.01 3.65 14.36
C GLY A 117 3.20 4.44 15.40
N LEU A 118 1.88 4.56 15.23
CA LEU A 118 0.99 5.33 16.12
C LEU A 118 0.41 4.44 17.24
N GLU A 119 1.26 3.89 18.08
CA GLU A 119 0.92 2.83 19.04
C GLU A 119 -0.17 3.21 20.05
N ALA A 120 -0.12 4.41 20.64
CA ALA A 120 -1.15 4.85 21.58
C ALA A 120 -2.55 4.93 20.94
N LEU A 121 -2.62 5.30 19.66
CA LEU A 121 -3.88 5.38 18.90
C LEU A 121 -4.31 4.01 18.41
N SER A 122 -3.38 3.13 18.04
CA SER A 122 -3.71 1.76 17.68
C SER A 122 -4.37 1.05 18.87
N LEU A 123 -3.75 1.07 20.05
CA LEU A 123 -4.31 0.46 21.26
C LEU A 123 -5.63 1.08 21.67
N SER A 124 -5.79 2.40 21.52
CA SER A 124 -7.08 3.07 21.74
C SER A 124 -8.17 2.54 20.81
N SER A 125 -7.85 2.29 19.53
CA SER A 125 -8.79 1.75 18.54
C SER A 125 -9.16 0.30 18.85
N LEU A 126 -8.19 -0.52 19.27
CA LEU A 126 -8.42 -1.90 19.67
C LEU A 126 -9.30 -2.01 20.92
N ARG A 127 -9.02 -1.20 21.95
CA ARG A 127 -9.87 -1.14 23.17
C ARG A 127 -11.30 -0.75 22.83
N LEU A 128 -11.48 0.24 21.95
CA LEU A 128 -12.80 0.65 21.49
C LEU A 128 -13.51 -0.46 20.71
N ALA A 129 -12.79 -1.24 19.90
CA ALA A 129 -13.37 -2.39 19.19
C ALA A 129 -13.92 -3.44 20.16
N HIS A 130 -13.23 -3.72 21.27
CA HIS A 130 -13.70 -4.68 22.27
C HIS A 130 -14.86 -4.16 23.12
N GLY A 131 -14.89 -2.85 23.43
CA GLY A 131 -15.92 -2.22 24.25
C GLY A 131 -17.11 -1.63 23.47
N LEU A 132 -17.15 -1.77 22.14
CA LEU A 132 -18.13 -1.06 21.31
C LEU A 132 -19.57 -1.54 21.60
N SER A 133 -20.47 -0.57 21.81
CA SER A 133 -21.92 -0.73 21.99
C SER A 133 -22.67 0.26 21.09
N THR A 134 -24.00 0.14 21.02
CA THR A 134 -24.87 1.11 20.30
C THR A 134 -24.86 2.52 20.89
N SER A 135 -24.42 2.68 22.14
CA SER A 135 -24.29 3.97 22.82
C SER A 135 -22.88 4.57 22.77
N SER A 136 -21.92 3.86 22.17
CA SER A 136 -20.53 4.31 22.09
C SER A 136 -20.37 5.49 21.12
N THR A 137 -19.48 6.44 21.46
CA THR A 137 -19.16 7.60 20.61
C THR A 137 -17.74 7.50 20.04
N LEU A 138 -17.55 8.02 18.82
CA LEU A 138 -16.26 7.96 18.11
C LEU A 138 -15.52 9.31 18.08
N ASP A 139 -16.13 10.39 18.57
CA ASP A 139 -15.60 11.75 18.41
C ASP A 139 -14.22 11.97 19.04
N GLY A 140 -13.98 11.32 20.19
CA GLY A 140 -12.67 11.35 20.85
C GLY A 140 -11.58 10.65 20.04
N LEU A 141 -11.91 9.55 19.35
CA LEU A 141 -10.98 8.86 18.46
C LEU A 141 -10.77 9.69 17.19
N ARG A 142 -11.84 10.17 16.56
CA ARG A 142 -11.80 10.99 15.35
C ARG A 142 -10.91 12.22 15.52
N ARG A 143 -11.09 13.00 16.61
CA ARG A 143 -10.26 14.19 16.89
C ARG A 143 -8.78 13.86 17.03
N ARG A 144 -8.45 12.74 17.67
CA ARG A 144 -7.06 12.31 17.83
C ARG A 144 -6.43 11.86 16.51
N LEU A 145 -7.17 11.14 15.66
CA LEU A 145 -6.69 10.74 14.32
C LEU A 145 -6.40 11.94 13.42
N VAL A 146 -7.25 12.97 13.45
CA VAL A 146 -7.03 14.20 12.68
C VAL A 146 -5.75 14.91 13.15
N ARG A 147 -5.54 14.99 14.48
CA ARG A 147 -4.36 15.66 15.05
C ARG A 147 -3.06 14.89 14.88
N SER A 148 -3.11 13.57 14.72
CA SER A 148 -1.90 12.75 14.63
C SER A 148 -1.24 12.75 13.26
N GLY A 149 -1.80 13.46 12.27
CA GLY A 149 -1.30 13.44 10.89
C GLY A 149 -1.48 12.10 10.18
N PHE A 150 -2.23 11.15 10.76
CA PHE A 150 -2.42 9.81 10.18
C PHE A 150 -2.99 9.89 8.76
N PHE A 151 -3.98 10.76 8.55
CA PHE A 151 -4.57 10.94 7.22
C PHE A 151 -3.62 11.60 6.22
N HIS A 152 -2.69 12.43 6.69
CA HIS A 152 -1.66 12.99 5.82
C HIS A 152 -0.69 11.89 5.37
N LEU A 153 -0.18 11.08 6.31
CA LEU A 153 0.68 9.94 6.01
C LEU A 153 -0.01 8.91 5.10
N ALA A 154 -1.28 8.61 5.36
CA ALA A 154 -2.06 7.65 4.56
C ALA A 154 -2.43 8.19 3.16
N ALA A 155 -2.42 9.51 2.97
CA ALA A 155 -2.67 10.15 1.67
C ALA A 155 -1.39 10.34 0.84
N VAL A 156 -0.21 10.27 1.46
CA VAL A 156 1.08 10.43 0.76
C VAL A 156 1.44 9.12 0.07
N GLY A 157 1.30 9.10 -1.26
CA GLY A 157 2.17 8.29 -2.12
C GLY A 157 1.70 6.90 -2.55
N GLY A 158 0.41 6.57 -2.58
CA GLY A 158 0.00 5.35 -3.29
C GLY A 158 -1.44 4.87 -3.08
N GLY A 159 -1.85 3.90 -3.92
CA GLY A 159 -3.13 3.18 -3.76
C GLY A 159 -4.31 3.74 -4.56
N VAL A 160 -4.06 4.57 -5.59
CA VAL A 160 -5.12 4.97 -6.53
C VAL A 160 -5.56 3.74 -7.32
N LEU A 161 -6.83 3.37 -7.17
CA LEU A 161 -7.46 2.32 -7.94
C LEU A 161 -8.16 2.94 -9.14
N ASN A 162 -7.96 2.37 -10.32
CA ASN A 162 -8.85 2.68 -11.44
C ASN A 162 -10.23 2.04 -11.21
N THR A 163 -11.23 2.41 -12.01
CA THR A 163 -12.62 1.97 -11.84
C THR A 163 -12.76 0.44 -11.91
N GLU A 164 -12.03 -0.22 -12.79
CA GLU A 164 -12.08 -1.69 -12.96
C GLU A 164 -11.49 -2.41 -11.73
N GLN A 165 -10.32 -1.97 -11.26
CA GLN A 165 -9.71 -2.47 -10.02
C GLN A 165 -10.62 -2.22 -8.82
N ALA A 166 -11.22 -1.03 -8.73
CA ALA A 166 -12.14 -0.67 -7.67
C ALA A 166 -13.37 -1.60 -7.64
N ARG A 167 -13.96 -1.93 -8.80
CA ARG A 167 -15.04 -2.92 -8.92
C ARG A 167 -14.60 -4.31 -8.47
N GLN A 168 -13.41 -4.75 -8.88
CA GLN A 168 -12.87 -6.05 -8.52
C GLN A 168 -12.66 -6.20 -7.00
N PHE A 169 -12.18 -5.14 -6.33
CA PHE A 169 -11.99 -5.15 -4.87
C PHE A 169 -13.31 -4.98 -4.10
N GLY A 170 -14.25 -4.19 -4.62
CA GLY A 170 -15.56 -3.96 -4.02
C GLY A 170 -15.52 -3.22 -2.66
N GLY A 171 -16.68 -3.15 -2.01
CA GLY A 171 -16.80 -2.71 -0.61
C GLY A 171 -16.21 -1.32 -0.32
N PRO A 172 -15.46 -1.15 0.80
CA PRO A 172 -14.86 0.14 1.15
C PRO A 172 -13.87 0.67 0.11
N ALA A 173 -13.16 -0.20 -0.62
CA ALA A 173 -12.18 0.21 -1.63
C ALA A 173 -12.86 0.82 -2.85
N ALA A 174 -13.95 0.19 -3.34
CA ALA A 174 -14.78 0.73 -4.41
C ALA A 174 -15.35 2.11 -4.06
N ARG A 175 -15.88 2.24 -2.84
CA ARG A 175 -16.44 3.52 -2.35
C ARG A 175 -15.40 4.61 -2.17
N ALA A 176 -14.18 4.26 -1.74
CA ALA A 176 -13.08 5.22 -1.69
C ALA A 176 -12.63 5.69 -3.09
N ALA A 177 -12.89 4.90 -4.14
CA ALA A 177 -12.69 5.27 -5.53
C ALA A 177 -13.91 5.96 -6.17
N GLY A 178 -14.95 6.27 -5.39
CA GLY A 178 -16.15 6.98 -5.84
C GLY A 178 -17.28 6.09 -6.38
N LEU A 179 -17.12 4.77 -6.36
CA LEU A 179 -18.20 3.84 -6.72
C LEU A 179 -19.14 3.64 -5.53
N ALA A 180 -20.36 4.18 -5.61
CA ALA A 180 -21.37 4.09 -4.56
C ALA A 180 -22.07 2.71 -4.44
N ASP A 181 -21.52 1.67 -5.06
CA ASP A 181 -22.10 0.33 -5.05
C ASP A 181 -21.96 -0.32 -3.66
N ASP A 182 -23.10 -0.60 -3.02
CA ASP A 182 -23.18 -1.23 -1.69
C ASP A 182 -24.46 -2.07 -1.61
N LEU A 183 -24.31 -3.37 -1.38
CA LEU A 183 -25.41 -4.34 -1.28
C LEU A 183 -26.46 -3.95 -0.23
N ARG A 184 -26.08 -3.20 0.81
CA ARG A 184 -27.01 -2.73 1.85
C ARG A 184 -28.04 -1.73 1.31
N SER A 185 -27.73 -1.01 0.24
CA SER A 185 -28.65 -0.05 -0.38
C SER A 185 -29.88 -0.73 -0.99
N HIS A 186 -29.77 -2.01 -1.36
CA HIS A 186 -30.86 -2.79 -1.92
C HIS A 186 -31.72 -3.49 -0.85
N ASP A 187 -31.22 -3.60 0.39
CA ASP A 187 -31.93 -4.26 1.48
C ASP A 187 -33.08 -3.40 2.03
N ALA A 188 -34.25 -4.02 2.22
CA ALA A 188 -35.45 -3.31 2.67
C ALA A 188 -35.36 -2.81 4.12
N GLY A 189 -34.60 -3.47 4.98
CA GLY A 189 -34.34 -3.02 6.35
C GLY A 189 -33.47 -1.77 6.39
N TYR A 190 -32.36 -1.76 5.64
CA TYR A 190 -31.49 -0.59 5.52
C TYR A 190 -32.20 0.60 4.87
N ARG A 191 -33.01 0.37 3.82
CA ARG A 191 -33.83 1.44 3.21
C ARG A 191 -34.83 2.05 4.17
N ARG A 192 -35.48 1.24 5.01
CA ARG A 192 -36.40 1.73 6.06
C ARG A 192 -35.71 2.60 7.11
N LEU A 193 -34.43 2.34 7.37
CA LEU A 193 -33.62 3.13 8.31
C LEU A 193 -33.00 4.39 7.68
N GLY A 194 -33.24 4.65 6.39
CA GLY A 194 -32.64 5.79 5.68
C GLY A 194 -31.12 5.68 5.53
N PHE A 195 -30.57 4.46 5.52
CA PHE A 195 -29.14 4.25 5.34
C PHE A 195 -28.68 4.72 3.95
N SER A 196 -27.55 5.42 3.93
CA SER A 196 -26.85 5.81 2.69
C SER A 196 -25.36 5.49 2.83
N PRO A 197 -24.75 4.73 1.89
CA PRO A 197 -23.33 4.43 1.95
C PRO A 197 -22.49 5.69 1.67
N TYR A 198 -21.40 5.87 2.44
CA TYR A 198 -20.42 6.89 2.12
C TYR A 198 -19.56 6.45 0.93
N ALA A 199 -19.58 7.25 -0.14
CA ALA A 199 -18.65 7.16 -1.25
C ALA A 199 -17.91 8.49 -1.40
N ARG A 200 -16.63 8.42 -1.75
CA ARG A 200 -15.81 9.62 -2.01
C ARG A 200 -16.41 10.38 -3.19
N THR A 201 -16.53 11.71 -3.07
CA THR A 201 -16.92 12.58 -4.19
C THR A 201 -15.68 13.07 -4.95
N GLU A 202 -15.84 13.42 -6.23
CA GLU A 202 -14.73 13.90 -7.08
C GLU A 202 -14.01 15.13 -6.49
N GLU A 203 -14.67 15.94 -5.67
CA GLU A 203 -14.06 17.10 -5.02
C GLU A 203 -12.98 16.72 -3.97
N GLU A 204 -13.10 15.55 -3.34
CA GLU A 204 -12.14 15.01 -2.38
C GLU A 204 -10.96 14.28 -3.06
N SER A 205 -11.00 14.14 -4.39
CA SER A 205 -9.97 13.46 -5.19
C SER A 205 -8.74 14.34 -5.51
N ARG A 206 -8.81 15.65 -5.26
CA ARG A 206 -7.67 16.53 -5.50
C ARG A 206 -6.63 16.32 -4.40
N PRO A 207 -5.39 15.89 -4.72
CA PRO A 207 -4.31 15.98 -3.76
C PRO A 207 -4.21 17.45 -3.33
N VAL A 208 -4.12 17.68 -2.01
CA VAL A 208 -3.91 19.00 -1.42
C VAL A 208 -2.59 19.55 -1.97
N GLY A 209 -2.65 20.26 -3.10
CA GLY A 209 -1.46 20.68 -3.85
C GLY A 209 -1.70 21.10 -5.30
N SER A 210 -2.72 20.60 -6.00
CA SER A 210 -2.99 21.03 -7.39
C SER A 210 -3.87 22.29 -7.45
N LYS A 211 -3.31 23.44 -7.03
CA LYS A 211 -3.84 24.72 -7.50
C LYS A 211 -3.51 24.86 -8.98
N SER A 212 -4.46 24.56 -9.85
CA SER A 212 -4.38 24.94 -11.26
C SER A 212 -4.37 26.47 -11.34
N TRP A 213 -3.22 27.03 -11.66
CA TRP A 213 -3.10 28.44 -12.06
C TRP A 213 -3.73 28.56 -13.45
N THR A 214 -5.04 28.79 -13.51
CA THR A 214 -5.64 29.33 -14.73
C THR A 214 -5.31 30.82 -14.76
N LYS A 215 -4.28 31.19 -15.53
CA LYS A 215 -4.11 32.57 -15.99
C LYS A 215 -5.37 32.91 -16.80
N SER A 216 -6.29 33.66 -16.18
CA SER A 216 -7.26 34.44 -16.90
C SER A 216 -6.51 35.58 -17.59
N ASN A 217 -6.17 35.39 -18.87
CA ASN A 217 -5.99 36.53 -19.76
C ASN A 217 -7.39 37.10 -20.00
N ASN A 218 -7.59 38.35 -19.61
CA ASN A 218 -8.68 39.17 -20.12
C ASN A 218 -8.04 40.40 -20.80
N PRO A 219 -8.71 40.96 -21.82
CA PRO A 219 -8.13 41.54 -23.03
C PRO A 219 -7.35 42.84 -22.83
#